data_AF-A0A180GLU8-F1
#
_entry.id   AF-A0A180GLU8-F1
#
_cell.length_a   1.000
_cell.length_b   1.000
_cell.length_c   1.000
_cell.angle_alpha   90.00
_cell.angle_beta   90.00
_cell.angle_gamma   90.00
#
_symmetry.space_group_name_H-M   'P 1'
#
loop_
_entity.id
_entity.type
_entity.pdbx_description
1 polymer ?
#
loop_
_entity_poly.entity_id
_entity_poly.type
_entity_poly.pdbx_seq_one_letter_code
_entity_poly.pdbx_strand_id
1 'polypeptide(L)'
;MEAVCLRRTKDVLLNLPEKVEKFILVKISSEWEEISKDLHQTFIQYVGRLRTAGEQWDSSEFFRQLTMLRQFCNHPLFARSEILHQPKWRWQDSGKIVHLVDNLKVFLGGVRGIERTKAVVFSSFTGFLGM
;
A
#
# COMPACT_ATOMS: atom_id res chain seq x y z
N MET A 1 16.37 18.67 -34.49
CA MET A 1 14.96 18.65 -34.95
C MET A 1 14.11 18.69 -33.69
N GLU A 2 13.66 19.88 -33.28
CA GLU A 2 12.79 20.02 -32.10
C GLU A 2 11.39 19.54 -32.49
N ALA A 3 10.95 18.43 -31.92
CA ALA A 3 9.59 17.94 -32.11
C ALA A 3 8.65 18.72 -31.19
N VAL A 4 7.71 19.47 -31.78
CA VAL A 4 6.63 20.12 -31.04
C VAL A 4 5.62 19.05 -30.64
N CYS A 5 5.42 18.83 -29.35
CA CYS A 5 4.41 17.91 -28.82
C CYS A 5 3.10 18.66 -28.55
N LEU A 6 2.01 18.25 -29.20
CA LEU A 6 0.67 18.73 -28.90
C LEU A 6 -0.07 17.70 -28.04
N ARG A 7 -0.40 18.06 -26.79
CA ARG A 7 -1.19 17.24 -25.87
C ARG A 7 -2.58 17.85 -25.70
N ARG A 8 -3.62 17.08 -26.03
CA ARG A 8 -5.02 17.41 -25.70
C ARG A 8 -5.45 16.60 -24.48
N THR A 9 -6.23 17.22 -23.61
CA THR A 9 -6.75 16.58 -22.41
C THR A 9 -8.22 16.19 -22.62
N LYS A 10 -8.71 15.22 -21.84
CA LYS A 10 -10.06 14.67 -22.05
C LYS A 10 -11.16 15.69 -21.75
N ASP A 11 -10.94 16.55 -20.77
CA ASP A 11 -11.80 17.68 -20.37
C ASP A 11 -12.02 18.71 -21.48
N VAL A 12 -11.05 18.90 -22.37
CA VAL A 12 -11.19 19.82 -23.52
C VAL A 12 -12.06 19.22 -24.63
N LEU A 13 -12.14 17.89 -24.73
CA LEU A 13 -12.82 17.17 -25.82
C LEU A 13 -14.14 16.52 -25.41
N LEU A 14 -14.30 16.21 -24.13
CA LEU A 14 -15.39 15.41 -23.58
C LEU A 14 -15.95 16.10 -22.33
N ASN A 15 -17.28 16.19 -22.24
CA ASN A 15 -17.98 16.65 -21.04
C ASN A 15 -18.01 15.54 -19.97
N LEU A 16 -16.83 15.18 -19.45
CA LEU A 16 -16.71 14.18 -18.39
C LEU A 16 -17.05 14.79 -17.02
N PRO A 17 -17.68 14.02 -16.12
CA PRO A 17 -17.83 14.45 -14.74
C PRO A 17 -16.46 14.61 -14.08
N GLU A 18 -16.39 15.50 -13.08
CA GLU A 18 -15.17 15.77 -12.33
C GLU A 18 -14.63 14.51 -11.66
N LYS A 19 -13.33 14.24 -11.87
CA LYS A 19 -12.62 13.18 -11.15
C LYS A 19 -12.38 13.64 -9.73
N VAL A 20 -13.01 12.98 -8.76
CA VAL A 20 -12.73 13.19 -7.34
C VAL A 20 -11.61 12.28 -6.89
N GLU A 21 -10.54 12.86 -6.36
CA GLU A 21 -9.41 12.14 -5.77
C GLU A 21 -9.36 12.38 -4.26
N LYS A 22 -9.21 11.30 -3.49
CA LYS A 22 -9.13 11.36 -2.03
C LYS A 22 -7.98 10.50 -1.54
N PHE A 23 -7.18 11.07 -0.65
CA PHE A 23 -6.17 10.32 0.08
C PHE A 23 -6.78 9.78 1.37
N ILE A 24 -6.65 8.47 1.56
CA ILE A 24 -7.13 7.80 2.75
C ILE A 24 -5.92 7.41 3.60
N LEU A 25 -5.82 7.98 4.79
CA LEU A 25 -4.85 7.56 5.79
C LEU A 25 -5.43 6.38 6.57
N VAL A 26 -4.78 5.22 6.47
CA VAL A 26 -5.19 4.00 7.16
C VAL A 26 -4.13 3.66 8.19
N LYS A 27 -4.55 3.43 9.43
CA LYS A 27 -3.65 2.97 10.51
C LYS A 27 -3.41 1.46 10.36
N ILE A 28 -2.23 1.02 10.78
CA ILE A 28 -1.96 -0.41 10.99
C ILE A 28 -2.83 -0.88 12.17
N SER A 29 -3.32 -2.12 12.11
CA SER A 29 -4.11 -2.69 13.20
C SER A 29 -3.26 -2.79 14.46
N SER A 30 -3.86 -2.55 15.62
CA SER A 30 -3.15 -2.47 16.91
C SER A 30 -2.31 -3.71 17.22
N GLU A 31 -2.78 -4.90 16.80
CA GLU A 31 -2.07 -6.19 16.94
C GLU A 31 -0.69 -6.20 16.26
N TRP A 32 -0.45 -5.33 15.28
CA TRP A 32 0.76 -5.31 14.45
C TRP A 32 1.61 -4.06 14.65
N GLU A 33 1.20 -3.16 15.54
CA GLU A 33 1.86 -1.86 15.72
C GLU A 33 3.27 -2.01 16.31
N GLU A 34 3.45 -2.90 17.29
CA GLU A 34 4.77 -3.16 17.90
C GLU A 34 5.74 -3.76 16.87
N ILE A 35 5.30 -4.81 16.16
CA ILE A 35 6.09 -5.44 15.08
C ILE A 35 6.44 -4.40 14.01
N SER A 36 5.50 -3.52 13.64
CA SER A 36 5.78 -2.44 12.68
C SER A 36 6.92 -1.54 13.17
N LYS A 37 6.91 -1.15 14.45
CA LYS A 37 7.93 -0.28 15.04
C LYS A 37 9.29 -0.98 15.06
N ASP A 38 9.33 -2.25 15.45
CA ASP A 38 10.56 -3.04 15.49
C ASP A 38 11.18 -3.22 14.11
N LEU A 39 10.37 -3.52 13.09
CA LEU A 39 10.84 -3.62 11.70
C LEU A 39 11.41 -2.28 11.21
N HIS A 40 10.75 -1.16 11.50
CA HIS A 40 11.25 0.16 11.10
C HIS A 40 12.54 0.53 11.84
N GLN A 41 12.61 0.24 13.15
CA GLN A 41 13.79 0.52 13.95
C GLN A 41 14.99 -0.29 13.46
N THR A 42 14.76 -1.58 13.19
CA THR A 42 15.75 -2.50 12.60
C THR A 42 16.24 -1.96 11.25
N PHE A 43 15.34 -1.60 10.34
CA PHE A 43 15.70 -1.02 9.05
C PHE A 43 16.59 0.22 9.19
N ILE A 44 16.22 1.16 10.06
CA ILE A 44 16.95 2.42 10.24
C ILE A 44 18.36 2.19 10.82
N GLN A 45 18.51 1.19 11.70
CA GLN A 45 19.79 0.82 12.31
C GLN A 45 20.72 0.04 11.36
N TYR A 46 20.18 -0.88 10.55
CA TYR A 46 20.99 -1.74 9.70
C TYR A 46 21.36 -1.09 8.36
N VAL A 47 20.39 -0.44 7.71
CA VAL A 47 20.54 0.08 6.33
C VAL A 47 20.09 1.54 6.18
N GLY A 48 19.62 2.17 7.25
CA GLY A 48 19.10 3.54 7.20
C GLY A 48 20.03 4.59 7.81
N ARG A 49 19.43 5.71 8.24
CA ARG A 49 20.15 6.92 8.69
C ARG A 49 20.97 6.70 9.97
N LEU A 50 20.62 5.73 10.80
CA LEU A 50 21.31 5.46 12.07
C LEU A 50 22.36 4.34 11.97
N ARG A 51 22.71 3.94 10.74
CA ARG A 51 23.72 2.92 10.51
C ARG A 51 25.06 3.35 11.08
N THR A 52 25.58 2.54 11.99
CA THR A 52 26.90 2.73 12.62
C THR A 52 27.94 1.71 12.13
N ALA A 53 27.52 0.70 11.38
CA ALA A 53 28.40 -0.33 10.83
C ALA A 53 29.29 0.24 9.72
N GLY A 54 30.61 0.05 9.83
CA GLY A 54 31.62 0.46 8.85
C GLY A 54 31.69 -0.42 7.60
N GLU A 55 30.77 -1.38 7.45
CA GLU A 55 30.72 -2.30 6.33
C GLU A 55 30.25 -1.60 5.04
N GLN A 56 30.59 -2.18 3.89
CA GLN A 56 30.16 -1.66 2.60
C GLN A 56 28.62 -1.74 2.46
N TRP A 57 28.03 -0.80 1.75
CA TRP A 57 26.58 -0.75 1.54
C TRP A 57 26.11 -1.88 0.62
N ASP A 58 25.22 -2.74 1.10
CA ASP A 58 24.52 -3.72 0.26
C ASP A 58 23.19 -3.13 -0.24
N SER A 59 23.18 -2.72 -1.51
CA SER A 59 21.98 -2.19 -2.15
C SER A 59 20.85 -3.22 -2.25
N SER A 60 21.18 -4.50 -2.40
CA SER A 60 20.20 -5.57 -2.54
C SER A 60 19.46 -5.75 -1.23
N GLU A 61 20.19 -5.77 -0.11
CA GLU A 61 19.59 -5.86 1.23
C GLU A 61 18.76 -4.62 1.57
N PHE A 62 19.24 -3.43 1.21
CA PHE A 62 18.45 -2.20 1.37
C PHE A 62 17.09 -2.29 0.66
N PHE A 63 17.08 -2.66 -0.63
CA PHE A 63 15.84 -2.75 -1.40
C PHE A 63 14.95 -3.91 -0.94
N ARG A 64 15.55 -5.03 -0.50
CA ARG A 64 14.80 -6.15 0.08
C ARG A 64 14.04 -5.71 1.33
N GLN A 65 14.73 -5.07 2.28
CA GLN A 65 14.13 -4.61 3.53
C GLN A 65 13.09 -3.49 3.30
N LEU A 66 13.39 -2.53 2.42
CA LEU A 66 12.43 -1.49 2.05
C LEU A 66 11.17 -2.08 1.41
N THR A 67 11.34 -3.09 0.55
CA THR A 67 10.21 -3.78 -0.08
C THR A 67 9.39 -4.54 0.95
N MET A 68 10.02 -5.23 1.89
CA MET A 68 9.36 -5.92 2.99
C MET A 68 8.51 -4.93 3.82
N LEU A 69 9.09 -3.79 4.24
CA LEU A 69 8.35 -2.76 4.98
C LEU A 69 7.13 -2.23 4.21
N ARG A 70 7.31 -1.96 2.91
CA ARG A 70 6.21 -1.51 2.04
C ARG A 70 5.11 -2.56 1.92
N GLN A 71 5.46 -3.85 1.84
CA GLN A 71 4.50 -4.93 1.78
C GLN A 71 3.83 -5.20 3.13
N PHE A 72 4.54 -5.05 4.25
CA PHE A 72 3.96 -5.14 5.59
C PHE A 72 2.82 -4.13 5.79
N CYS A 73 3.00 -2.90 5.30
CA CYS A 73 1.94 -1.88 5.28
C CYS A 73 0.73 -2.27 4.42
N ASN A 74 0.85 -3.24 3.50
CA ASN A 74 -0.30 -3.82 2.81
C ASN A 74 -0.90 -4.97 3.63
N HIS A 75 -0.09 -5.90 4.12
CA HIS A 75 -0.54 -6.98 5.00
C HIS A 75 0.64 -7.57 5.81
N PRO A 76 0.49 -7.85 7.12
CA PRO A 76 1.57 -8.38 7.98
C PRO A 76 2.20 -9.69 7.50
N LEU A 77 1.41 -10.57 6.88
CA LEU A 77 1.85 -11.81 6.22
C LEU A 77 3.11 -11.66 5.34
N PHE A 78 3.33 -10.50 4.73
CA PHE A 78 4.49 -10.28 3.86
C PHE A 78 5.82 -10.13 4.61
N ALA A 79 5.80 -9.90 5.92
CA ALA A 79 6.99 -9.92 6.78
C ALA A 79 7.08 -11.20 7.62
N ARG A 80 6.36 -12.28 7.26
CA ARG A 80 6.32 -13.52 8.06
C ARG A 80 7.67 -14.14 8.38
N SER A 81 8.71 -13.89 7.56
CA SER A 81 10.08 -14.37 7.82
C SER A 81 10.74 -13.65 8.99
N GLU A 82 10.30 -12.43 9.29
CA GLU A 82 10.84 -11.57 10.35
C GLU A 82 10.02 -11.69 11.66
N ILE A 83 8.89 -12.41 11.63
CA ILE A 83 7.98 -12.54 12.77
C ILE A 83 8.18 -13.91 13.43
N LEU A 84 8.66 -13.89 14.67
CA LEU A 84 9.04 -15.09 15.43
C LEU A 84 7.85 -16.04 15.70
N HIS A 85 6.69 -15.48 16.01
CA HIS A 85 5.47 -16.25 16.19
C HIS A 85 4.68 -16.30 14.88
N GLN A 86 4.17 -17.48 14.51
CA GLN A 86 3.38 -17.67 13.29
C GLN A 86 1.89 -17.74 13.64
N PRO A 87 1.18 -16.60 13.73
CA PRO A 87 -0.25 -16.62 14.00
C PRO A 87 -1.01 -17.15 12.78
N LYS A 88 -2.28 -17.46 12.99
CA LYS A 88 -3.19 -17.69 11.88
C LYS A 88 -3.49 -16.36 11.19
N TRP A 89 -2.95 -16.19 10.00
CA TRP A 89 -3.16 -14.99 9.17
C TRP A 89 -4.63 -14.85 8.75
N ARG A 90 -5.14 -13.63 8.85
CA ARG A 90 -6.50 -13.27 8.46
C ARG A 90 -6.45 -12.01 7.60
N TRP A 91 -7.33 -11.87 6.62
CA TRP A 91 -7.38 -10.65 5.80
C TRP A 91 -7.61 -9.38 6.65
N GLN A 92 -8.29 -9.52 7.81
CA GLN A 92 -8.55 -8.44 8.76
C GLN A 92 -7.28 -7.88 9.42
N ASP A 93 -6.18 -8.63 9.35
CA ASP A 93 -4.87 -8.16 9.85
C ASP A 93 -4.36 -6.97 9.00
N SER A 94 -4.89 -6.79 7.78
CA SER A 94 -4.68 -5.60 6.98
C SER A 94 -5.72 -4.52 7.26
N GLY A 95 -5.29 -3.42 7.86
CA GLY A 95 -6.11 -2.20 7.98
C GLY A 95 -6.60 -1.68 6.63
N LYS A 96 -5.82 -1.85 5.55
CA LYS A 96 -6.23 -1.44 4.19
C LYS A 96 -7.38 -2.27 3.67
N ILE A 97 -7.37 -3.60 3.88
CA ILE A 97 -8.47 -4.47 3.45
C ILE A 97 -9.72 -4.20 4.27
N VAL A 98 -9.60 -4.07 5.60
CA VAL A 98 -10.74 -3.71 6.48
C VAL A 98 -11.39 -2.41 6.01
N HIS A 99 -10.61 -1.35 5.84
CA HIS A 99 -11.12 -0.07 5.36
C HIS A 99 -11.73 -0.19 3.95
N LEU A 100 -11.10 -0.93 3.03
CA LEU A 100 -11.60 -1.14 1.67
C LEU A 100 -12.95 -1.85 1.67
N VAL A 101 -13.08 -2.96 2.40
CA VAL A 101 -14.31 -3.77 2.46
C VAL A 101 -15.48 -2.94 2.98
N ASP A 102 -15.27 -2.18 4.05
CA ASP A 102 -16.32 -1.35 4.63
C ASP A 102 -16.77 -0.24 3.67
N ASN A 103 -15.82 0.39 2.97
CA ASN A 103 -16.14 1.41 1.97
C ASN A 103 -16.82 0.81 0.72
N LEU A 104 -16.39 -0.36 0.26
CA LEU A 104 -16.99 -1.02 -0.90
C LEU A 104 -18.42 -1.46 -0.63
N LYS A 105 -18.73 -1.96 0.56
CA LYS A 105 -20.11 -2.33 0.94
C LYS A 105 -21.05 -1.14 0.79
N VAL A 106 -20.64 0.04 1.25
CA VAL A 106 -21.42 1.28 1.09
C VAL A 106 -21.47 1.72 -0.36
N PHE A 107 -20.33 1.76 -1.03
CA PHE A 107 -20.22 2.24 -2.40
C PHE A 107 -21.07 1.43 -3.38
N LEU A 108 -21.00 0.10 -3.29
CA LEU A 108 -21.72 -0.85 -4.15
C LEU A 108 -23.23 -0.87 -3.89
N GLY A 109 -23.68 -0.40 -2.73
CA GLY A 109 -25.10 -0.15 -2.44
C GLY A 109 -25.70 1.03 -3.23
N GLY A 110 -24.87 1.75 -4.00
CA GLY A 110 -25.26 2.91 -4.78
C GLY A 110 -24.85 4.21 -4.09
N VAL A 111 -24.23 5.10 -4.85
CA VAL A 111 -23.82 6.44 -4.37
C VAL A 111 -23.97 7.47 -5.49
N ARG A 112 -24.21 8.73 -5.11
CA ARG A 112 -24.29 9.88 -6.04
C ARG A 112 -25.29 9.67 -7.20
N GLY A 113 -26.43 9.04 -6.92
CA GLY A 113 -27.47 8.79 -7.92
C GLY A 113 -27.17 7.66 -8.91
N ILE A 114 -26.10 6.88 -8.69
CA ILE A 114 -25.79 5.68 -9.48
C ILE A 114 -26.30 4.45 -8.72
N GLU A 115 -27.31 3.78 -9.26
CA GLU A 115 -27.92 2.60 -8.63
C GLU A 115 -26.97 1.40 -8.53
N ARG A 116 -26.06 1.24 -9.50
CA ARG A 116 -25.11 0.12 -9.57
C ARG A 116 -23.72 0.61 -9.88
N THR A 117 -22.99 0.96 -8.83
CA THR A 117 -21.60 1.39 -8.96
C THR A 117 -20.68 0.18 -9.21
N LYS A 118 -19.51 0.45 -9.79
CA LYS A 118 -18.46 -0.54 -9.99
C LYS A 118 -17.16 0.01 -9.45
N ALA A 119 -16.41 -0.82 -8.74
CA ALA A 119 -15.09 -0.47 -8.22
C ALA A 119 -14.00 -1.25 -8.97
N VAL A 120 -12.85 -0.61 -9.16
CA VAL A 120 -11.65 -1.23 -9.71
C VAL A 120 -10.54 -1.01 -8.70
N VAL A 121 -9.87 -2.09 -8.29
CA VAL A 121 -8.79 -2.07 -7.29
C VAL A 121 -7.47 -2.40 -7.99
N PHE A 122 -6.48 -1.54 -7.80
CA PHE A 122 -5.13 -1.73 -8.32
C PHE A 122 -4.16 -1.97 -7.16
N SER A 123 -3.18 -2.85 -7.37
CA SER A 123 -2.09 -3.11 -6.43
C SER A 123 -0.79 -3.29 -7.20
N SER A 124 0.31 -2.72 -6.70
CA SER A 124 1.65 -2.99 -7.23
C SER A 124 2.16 -4.40 -6.88
N PHE A 125 1.54 -5.09 -5.93
CA PHE A 125 1.92 -6.42 -5.50
C PHE A 125 0.78 -7.42 -5.78
N THR A 126 1.02 -8.35 -6.70
CA THR A 126 0.01 -9.34 -7.12
C THR A 126 -0.39 -10.29 -6.00
N GLY A 127 0.55 -10.66 -5.13
CA GLY A 127 0.25 -11.47 -3.94
C GLY A 127 -0.79 -10.84 -3.01
N PHE A 128 -0.93 -9.51 -3.02
CA PHE A 128 -1.97 -8.83 -2.25
C PHE A 128 -3.37 -8.99 -2.86
N LEU A 129 -3.47 -9.18 -4.19
CA LEU A 129 -4.74 -9.39 -4.89
C LEU A 129 -5.24 -10.84 -4.81
N GLY A 130 -4.33 -11.79 -4.53
CA GLY A 130 -4.65 -13.21 -4.42
C GLY A 130 -4.96 -13.69 -2.99
N MET A 131 -5.02 -12.78 -2.02
CA MET A 131 -5.42 -13.07 -0.64
C MET A 131 -6.93 -13.25 -0.49
#